data_AF-A0A1G6LU83-F1
#
_entry.id   AF-A0A1G6LU83-F1
#
_cell.length_a   1.000
_cell.length_b   1.000
_cell.length_c   1.000
_cell.angle_alpha   90.00
_cell.angle_beta   90.00
_cell.angle_gamma   90.00
#
_symmetry.space_group_name_H-M   'P 1'
#
loop_
_entity.id
_entity.type
_entity.pdbx_description
1 polymer ?
#
loop_
_entity_poly.entity_id
_entity_poly.type
_entity_poly.pdbx_seq_one_letter_code
_entity_poly.pdbx_strand_id
1 'polypeptide(L)'
;MDCLAPYDRVEIILSTSWVHHLGYQRAKNALPVALSERVVGATFHSKYFDAGTWASKPRGAQVLRYVQTHRLMRWLAIDDEILGFGDHVSHVVRCDEKLGLGDAKTQMVLCTRLAEQFG
;
A
#
# COMPACT_ATOMS: atom_id res chain seq x y z
N MET A 1 5.64 10.68 10.13
CA MET A 1 5.57 9.27 10.59
C MET A 1 6.99 8.82 10.78
N ASP A 2 7.44 8.71 12.02
CA ASP A 2 8.86 8.61 12.34
C ASP A 2 9.45 7.26 11.91
N CYS A 3 8.61 6.24 11.74
CA CYS A 3 9.01 4.89 11.38
C CYS A 3 9.63 4.77 9.98
N LEU A 4 9.33 5.69 9.06
CA LEU A 4 9.87 5.66 7.69
C LEU A 4 11.19 6.45 7.58
N ALA A 5 11.56 7.23 8.60
CA ALA A 5 12.77 8.03 8.57
C ALA A 5 14.07 7.21 8.38
N PRO A 6 14.22 6.02 9.00
CA PRO A 6 15.40 5.17 8.79
C PRO A 6 15.48 4.53 7.40
N TYR A 7 14.38 4.48 6.65
CA TYR A 7 14.27 3.76 5.39
C TYR A 7 14.02 4.73 4.23
N ASP A 8 15.04 5.53 3.91
CA ASP A 8 15.01 6.55 2.85
C ASP A 8 14.69 5.99 1.45
N ARG A 9 15.09 4.74 1.20
CA ARG A 9 14.86 4.03 -0.07
C ARG A 9 13.53 3.28 -0.16
N VAL A 10 12.69 3.32 0.87
CA VAL A 10 11.37 2.68 0.80
C VAL A 10 10.48 3.46 -0.14
N GLU A 11 10.07 2.78 -1.21
CA GLU A 11 9.12 3.26 -2.19
C GLU A 11 7.68 2.97 -1.75
N ILE A 12 6.76 3.88 -2.08
CA ILE A 12 5.33 3.75 -1.75
C ILE A 12 4.52 3.50 -3.02
N ILE A 13 3.66 2.49 -2.97
CA ILE A 13 2.70 2.15 -4.03
C ILE A 13 1.29 2.36 -3.52
N LEU A 14 0.48 3.10 -4.27
CA LEU A 14 -0.91 3.37 -3.90
C LEU A 14 -1.83 2.22 -4.28
N SER A 15 -2.45 1.59 -3.27
CA SER A 15 -3.57 0.66 -3.45
C SER A 15 -4.85 1.24 -2.84
N THR A 16 -5.32 2.35 -3.41
CA THR A 16 -6.50 3.08 -2.92
C THR A 16 -7.50 3.33 -4.05
N SER A 17 -8.79 3.37 -3.70
CA SER A 17 -9.87 3.73 -4.63
C SER A 17 -9.70 5.14 -5.20
N TRP A 18 -8.95 6.03 -4.53
CA TRP A 18 -8.70 7.39 -5.02
C TRP A 18 -7.97 7.43 -6.36
N VAL A 19 -7.05 6.50 -6.64
CA VAL A 19 -6.38 6.45 -7.95
C VAL A 19 -7.40 6.13 -9.04
N HIS A 20 -8.36 5.24 -8.76
CA HIS A 20 -9.44 4.88 -9.67
C HIS A 20 -10.41 6.05 -9.90
N HIS A 21 -10.80 6.78 -8.85
CA HIS A 21 -11.81 7.85 -8.94
C HIS A 21 -11.25 9.22 -9.33
N LEU A 22 -10.06 9.57 -8.86
CA LEU A 22 -9.48 10.92 -8.97
C LEU A 22 -8.29 10.98 -9.93
N GLY A 23 -7.67 9.82 -10.21
CA GLY A 23 -6.42 9.69 -10.93
C GLY A 23 -5.20 9.70 -10.02
N TYR A 24 -4.11 9.10 -10.51
CA TYR A 24 -2.85 8.90 -9.77
C TYR A 24 -2.29 10.19 -9.17
N GLN A 25 -2.16 11.26 -9.97
CA GLN A 25 -1.55 12.52 -9.50
C GLN A 25 -2.35 13.16 -8.36
N ARG A 26 -3.69 13.14 -8.43
CA ARG A 26 -4.52 13.72 -7.36
C ARG A 26 -4.44 12.88 -6.08
N ALA A 27 -4.46 11.57 -6.19
CA ALA A 27 -4.31 10.68 -5.04
C ALA A 27 -2.94 10.83 -4.36
N LYS A 28 -1.86 10.91 -5.16
CA LYS A 28 -0.50 11.17 -4.67
C LYS A 28 -0.40 12.53 -3.96
N ASN A 29 -0.92 13.59 -4.57
CA ASN A 29 -0.83 14.94 -4.03
C ASN A 29 -1.72 15.19 -2.79
N ALA A 30 -2.64 14.29 -2.49
CA ALA A 30 -3.44 14.35 -1.26
C ALA A 30 -2.66 13.87 -0.02
N LEU A 31 -1.50 13.24 -0.20
CA LEU A 31 -0.63 12.82 0.90
C LEU A 31 0.26 13.97 1.40
N PRO A 32 0.70 13.94 2.66
CA PRO A 32 1.79 14.81 3.13
C PRO A 32 3.01 14.70 2.21
N VAL A 33 3.70 15.83 1.98
CA VAL A 33 4.82 15.94 1.02
C VAL A 33 5.85 14.83 1.19
N ALA A 34 6.29 14.57 2.42
CA ALA A 34 7.29 13.55 2.72
C ALA A 34 6.88 12.12 2.30
N LEU A 35 5.58 11.81 2.25
CA LEU A 35 5.07 10.53 1.74
C LEU A 35 4.87 10.59 0.23
N SER A 36 4.29 11.68 -0.28
CA SER A 36 4.04 11.89 -1.70
C SER A 36 5.33 11.75 -2.52
N GLU A 37 6.44 12.31 -2.04
CA GLU A 37 7.75 12.21 -2.69
C GLU A 37 8.26 10.78 -2.85
N ARG A 38 7.86 9.88 -1.93
CA ARG A 38 8.20 8.45 -1.99
C ARG A 38 7.23 7.62 -2.82
N VAL A 39 6.10 8.19 -3.27
CA VAL A 39 5.15 7.48 -4.11
C VAL A 39 5.69 7.34 -5.53
N VAL A 40 5.96 6.10 -5.96
CA VAL A 40 6.51 5.79 -7.29
C VAL A 40 5.49 5.12 -8.22
N GLY A 41 4.33 4.67 -7.70
CA GLY A 41 3.33 3.99 -8.51
C GLY A 41 2.00 3.73 -7.81
N ALA A 42 1.12 3.02 -8.51
CA ALA A 42 -0.17 2.57 -8.01
C ALA A 42 -0.51 1.18 -8.53
N THR A 43 -1.34 0.44 -7.78
CA THR A 43 -1.78 -0.89 -8.19
C THR A 43 -2.75 -0.84 -9.38
N PHE A 44 -3.47 0.27 -9.57
CA PHE A 44 -4.41 0.51 -10.67
C PHE A 44 -3.80 1.35 -11.81
N HIS A 45 -4.18 1.03 -13.05
CA HIS A 45 -4.00 1.90 -14.22
C HIS A 45 -5.23 1.82 -15.15
N SER A 46 -5.70 2.95 -15.68
CA SER A 46 -6.92 3.03 -16.50
C SER A 46 -6.84 2.27 -17.83
N LYS A 47 -5.62 2.03 -18.33
CA LYS A 47 -5.37 1.21 -19.54
C LYS A 47 -5.35 -0.30 -19.29
N TYR A 48 -5.54 -0.76 -18.06
CA TYR A 48 -5.69 -2.20 -17.84
C TYR A 48 -6.95 -2.71 -18.53
N PHE A 49 -6.85 -3.90 -19.14
CA PHE A 49 -7.99 -4.53 -19.82
C PHE A 49 -9.19 -4.75 -18.88
N ASP A 50 -8.92 -4.94 -17.59
CA ASP A 50 -9.91 -5.14 -16.54
C ASP A 50 -10.13 -3.88 -15.68
N ALA A 51 -9.82 -2.69 -16.20
CA ALA A 51 -9.98 -1.44 -15.46
C ALA A 51 -11.41 -1.24 -14.93
N GLY A 52 -12.43 -1.61 -15.72
CA GLY A 52 -13.84 -1.48 -15.34
C GLY A 52 -14.29 -2.39 -14.17
N THR A 53 -13.55 -3.46 -13.87
CA THR A 53 -13.83 -4.36 -12.75
C THR A 53 -12.75 -4.31 -11.67
N TRP A 54 -11.83 -3.36 -11.76
CA TRP A 54 -10.71 -3.28 -10.83
C TRP A 54 -11.18 -3.06 -9.39
N ALA A 55 -12.12 -2.13 -9.19
CA ALA A 55 -12.61 -1.75 -7.87
C ALA A 55 -13.33 -2.89 -7.13
N SER A 56 -13.85 -3.89 -7.84
CA SER A 56 -14.52 -5.05 -7.23
C SER A 56 -13.56 -6.19 -6.87
N LYS A 57 -12.28 -6.10 -7.21
CA LYS A 57 -11.29 -7.11 -6.82
C LYS A 57 -10.93 -6.93 -5.34
N PRO A 58 -10.77 -8.02 -4.57
CA PRO A 58 -10.24 -7.95 -3.22
C PRO A 58 -8.92 -7.18 -3.18
N ARG A 59 -8.69 -6.41 -2.11
CA ARG A 59 -7.52 -5.55 -2.01
C ARG A 59 -6.21 -6.34 -2.07
N GLY A 60 -6.16 -7.51 -1.45
CA GLY A 60 -5.01 -8.40 -1.54
C GLY A 60 -4.69 -8.83 -2.97
N ALA A 61 -5.70 -9.10 -3.81
CA ALA A 61 -5.48 -9.46 -5.20
C ALA A 61 -4.92 -8.29 -6.02
N GLN A 62 -5.34 -7.06 -5.72
CA GLN A 62 -4.79 -5.85 -6.36
C GLN A 62 -3.30 -5.66 -6.00
N VAL A 63 -2.95 -5.83 -4.72
CA VAL A 63 -1.56 -5.73 -4.25
C VAL A 63 -0.70 -6.84 -4.82
N LEU A 64 -1.15 -8.10 -4.74
CA LEU A 64 -0.38 -9.25 -5.24
C LEU A 64 -0.14 -9.19 -6.75
N ARG A 65 -1.10 -8.69 -7.54
CA ARG A 65 -0.86 -8.45 -8.98
C ARG A 65 0.31 -7.49 -9.19
N TYR A 66 0.38 -6.40 -8.40
CA TYR A 66 1.49 -5.45 -8.49
C TYR A 66 2.82 -6.09 -8.09
N VAL A 67 2.85 -6.78 -6.94
CA VAL A 67 4.02 -7.51 -6.42
C VAL A 67 4.56 -8.50 -7.46
N GLN A 68 3.69 -9.31 -8.06
CA GLN A 68 4.06 -10.30 -9.07
C GLN A 68 4.58 -9.66 -10.35
N THR A 69 3.88 -8.61 -10.83
CA THR A 69 4.27 -7.90 -12.06
C THR A 69 5.66 -7.26 -11.94
N HIS A 70 5.97 -6.70 -10.77
CA HIS A 70 7.23 -6.00 -10.51
C HIS A 70 8.28 -6.89 -9.81
N ARG A 71 7.97 -8.16 -9.56
CA ARG A 71 8.84 -9.15 -8.90
C ARG A 71 9.40 -8.66 -7.56
N LEU A 72 8.54 -8.04 -6.74
CA LEU A 72 8.95 -7.48 -5.46
C LEU A 72 9.23 -8.61 -4.46
N MET A 73 10.47 -8.66 -3.95
CA MET A 73 10.89 -9.68 -2.98
C MET A 73 10.67 -9.24 -1.52
N ARG A 74 10.74 -7.94 -1.26
CA ARG A 74 10.52 -7.34 0.07
C ARG A 74 9.45 -6.28 -0.05
N TRP A 75 8.34 -6.48 0.64
CA TRP A 75 7.18 -5.60 0.56
C TRP A 75 6.32 -5.77 1.81
N LEU A 76 5.55 -4.73 2.13
CA LEU A 76 4.51 -4.73 3.15
C LEU A 76 3.27 -4.05 2.58
N ALA A 77 2.10 -4.54 2.95
CA ALA A 77 0.83 -3.84 2.74
C ALA A 77 0.33 -3.27 4.07
N ILE A 78 -0.28 -2.10 4.03
CA ILE A 78 -1.01 -1.52 5.16
C ILE A 78 -2.46 -1.45 4.72
N ASP A 79 -3.33 -2.24 5.35
CA ASP A 79 -4.70 -2.37 4.90
C ASP A 79 -5.61 -2.90 6.02
N ASP A 80 -6.87 -2.50 6.05
CA ASP A 80 -7.84 -3.01 7.01
C ASP A 80 -8.41 -4.38 6.59
N GLU A 81 -8.32 -4.69 5.28
CA GLU A 81 -8.78 -5.92 4.67
C GLU A 81 -7.62 -6.90 4.36
N ILE A 82 -7.81 -8.18 4.68
CA ILE A 82 -6.85 -9.26 4.37
C ILE A 82 -7.31 -10.18 3.23
N LEU A 83 -8.49 -9.95 2.67
CA LEU A 83 -9.04 -10.78 1.61
C LEU A 83 -8.18 -10.69 0.33
N GLY A 84 -7.88 -11.86 -0.24
CA GLY A 84 -7.11 -11.97 -1.47
C GLY A 84 -5.59 -11.97 -1.30
N PHE A 85 -5.06 -11.90 -0.07
CA PHE A 85 -3.62 -12.02 0.18
C PHE A 85 -3.11 -13.49 0.23
N GLY A 86 -3.98 -14.48 0.42
CA GLY A 86 -3.60 -15.89 0.45
C GLY A 86 -2.52 -16.18 1.50
N ASP A 87 -1.45 -16.87 1.12
CA ASP A 87 -0.34 -17.21 2.03
C ASP A 87 0.53 -15.98 2.41
N HIS A 88 0.27 -14.81 1.82
CA HIS A 88 1.01 -13.57 2.08
C HIS A 88 0.37 -12.68 3.14
N VAL A 89 -0.56 -13.18 3.95
CA VAL A 89 -1.13 -12.42 5.10
C VAL A 89 -0.03 -11.95 6.05
N SER A 90 1.06 -12.72 6.15
CA SER A 90 2.24 -12.33 6.91
C SER A 90 2.89 -11.04 6.40
N HIS A 91 2.62 -10.53 5.20
CA HIS A 91 3.12 -9.25 4.69
C HIS A 91 2.18 -8.06 4.98
N VAL A 92 1.03 -8.29 5.63
CA VAL A 92 0.03 -7.25 5.88
C VAL A 92 0.17 -6.72 7.30
N VAL A 93 0.31 -5.40 7.43
CA VAL A 93 0.08 -4.65 8.66
C VAL A 93 -1.38 -4.26 8.68
N ARG A 94 -2.19 -5.03 9.42
CA ARG A 94 -3.62 -4.78 9.47
C ARG A 94 -3.90 -3.50 10.26
N CYS A 95 -4.68 -2.58 9.69
CA CYS A 95 -5.13 -1.38 10.38
C CYS A 95 -6.64 -1.38 10.62
N ASP A 96 -7.12 -0.45 11.44
CA ASP A 96 -8.55 -0.18 11.56
C ASP A 96 -9.03 0.66 10.38
N GLU A 97 -10.22 0.39 9.84
CA GLU A 97 -10.79 1.10 8.67
C GLU A 97 -10.94 2.61 8.91
N LYS A 98 -11.26 3.02 10.14
CA LYS A 98 -11.53 4.43 10.49
C LYS A 98 -10.28 5.15 10.95
N LEU A 99 -9.47 4.48 11.77
CA LEU A 99 -8.28 5.09 12.35
C LEU A 99 -7.07 4.99 11.42
N GLY A 100 -6.95 3.90 10.66
CA GLY A 100 -5.81 3.63 9.80
C GLY A 100 -4.48 3.78 10.56
N LEU A 101 -3.59 4.62 10.02
CA LEU A 101 -2.32 4.97 10.67
C LEU A 101 -2.45 5.96 11.83
N GLY A 102 -3.64 6.48 12.13
CA GLY A 102 -3.91 7.27 13.33
C GLY A 102 -3.90 6.43 14.62
N ASP A 103 -4.04 5.11 14.51
CA ASP A 103 -3.93 4.19 15.65
C ASP A 103 -2.46 3.92 16.02
N ALA A 104 -2.09 4.23 17.26
CA ALA A 104 -0.74 4.03 17.78
C ALA A 104 -0.29 2.56 17.74
N LYS A 105 -1.21 1.59 17.90
CA LYS A 105 -0.87 0.16 17.81
C LYS A 105 -0.49 -0.21 16.37
N THR A 106 -1.27 0.25 15.39
CA THR A 106 -0.96 0.09 13.97
C THR A 106 0.40 0.69 13.63
N GLN A 107 0.72 1.90 14.11
CA GLN A 107 2.04 2.51 13.89
C GLN A 107 3.17 1.66 14.50
N MET A 108 3.00 1.18 15.74
CA MET A 108 3.98 0.33 16.42
C MET A 108 4.24 -0.97 15.66
N VAL A 109 3.19 -1.65 15.20
CA VAL A 109 3.33 -2.85 14.37
C VAL A 109 4.06 -2.49 13.07
N LEU A 110 3.70 -1.39 12.40
CA LEU A 110 4.39 -0.98 11.19
C LEU A 110 5.90 -0.76 11.42
N CYS A 111 6.30 -0.10 12.51
CA CYS A 111 7.70 0.09 12.87
C CYS A 111 8.46 -1.25 12.93
N THR A 112 7.91 -2.21 13.67
CA THR A 112 8.51 -3.54 13.84
C THR A 112 8.63 -4.26 12.50
N ARG A 113 7.55 -4.26 11.71
CA ARG A 113 7.50 -4.97 10.42
C ARG A 113 8.42 -4.34 9.38
N LEU A 114 8.58 -3.01 9.40
CA LEU A 114 9.56 -2.32 8.57
C LEU A 114 10.99 -2.74 8.94
N ALA A 115 11.31 -2.87 10.23
CA ALA A 115 12.63 -3.33 10.66
C ALA A 115 12.90 -4.79 10.23
N GLU A 116 11.91 -5.67 10.34
CA GLU A 116 12.06 -7.07 9.90
C GLU A 116 12.26 -7.21 8.38
N GLN A 117 11.63 -6.33 7.58
CA GLN A 117 11.64 -6.44 6.12
C GLN A 117 12.70 -5.57 5.44
N PHE A 118 13.11 -4.46 6.05
CA PHE A 118 13.96 -3.44 5.43
C PHE A 118 15.11 -2.95 6.32
N GLY A 119 15.22 -3.44 7.55
CA GLY A 119 16.35 -3.16 8.46
C GLY A 119 17.57 -4.03 8.21
#